data_AF-A0A960G4H8-F1
#
_entry.id   AF-A0A960G4H8-F1
#
_cell.length_a   1.000
_cell.length_b   1.000
_cell.length_c   1.000
_cell.angle_alpha   90.00
_cell.angle_beta   90.00
_cell.angle_gamma   90.00
#
_symmetry.space_group_name_H-M   'P 1'
#
loop_
_entity.id
_entity.type
_entity.pdbx_description
1 polymer ?
#
loop_
_entity_poly.entity_id
_entity_poly.type
_entity_poly.pdbx_seq_one_letter_code
_entity_poly.pdbx_strand_id
1 'polypeptide(L)'
;TNTDAEGRLVLADALAYAADTIKPAAMVDIATLTGAVKVALGQRLGAFFANDDTLARAIAVAGDASGEPMWRFPLAADYEERLASKVADADNAPGSAPAITAALFLEHFAGDVPWAHLDVASVGDSPSESYEWSEGPTGYSARALLTWLGSPDPLEGLR
;
A
#
# COMPACT_ATOMS: atom_id res chain seq x y z
N THR A 1 19.16 5.36 -2.57
CA THR A 1 19.98 6.00 -3.61
C THR A 1 19.24 6.99 -4.52
N ASN A 2 17.91 7.18 -4.44
CA ASN A 2 17.18 8.20 -5.22
C ASN A 2 16.33 9.10 -4.31
N THR A 3 16.42 10.42 -4.46
CA THR A 3 15.67 11.39 -3.65
C THR A 3 14.20 11.52 -4.05
N ASP A 4 13.82 11.05 -5.25
CA ASP A 4 12.42 10.96 -5.74
C ASP A 4 11.71 9.67 -5.27
N ALA A 5 12.41 8.87 -4.45
CA ALA A 5 11.84 7.76 -3.71
C ALA A 5 11.74 8.12 -2.21
N GLU A 6 11.33 9.36 -1.92
CA GLU A 6 11.25 9.94 -0.58
C GLU A 6 10.02 9.48 0.20
N GLY A 7 8.89 9.20 -0.47
CA GLY A 7 7.66 8.82 0.20
C GLY A 7 7.84 7.63 1.15
N ARG A 8 8.61 6.62 0.73
CA ARG A 8 8.90 5.44 1.56
C ARG A 8 9.83 5.74 2.74
N LEU A 9 10.67 6.77 2.65
CA LEU A 9 11.52 7.20 3.75
C LEU A 9 10.70 7.86 4.85
N VAL A 10 9.73 8.70 4.47
CA VAL A 10 8.81 9.34 5.44
C VAL A 10 7.90 8.29 6.09
N LEU A 11 7.36 7.37 5.30
CA LEU A 11 6.48 6.31 5.80
C LEU A 11 7.20 5.33 6.73
N ALA A 12 8.47 4.99 6.44
CA ALA A 12 9.24 4.08 7.28
C ALA A 12 9.25 4.49 8.76
N ASP A 13 9.52 5.77 9.05
CA ASP A 13 9.51 6.28 10.43
C ASP A 13 8.10 6.23 11.05
N ALA A 14 7.06 6.56 10.27
CA ALA A 14 5.68 6.52 10.74
C ALA A 14 5.20 5.09 11.05
N LEU A 15 5.53 4.13 10.18
CA LEU A 15 5.23 2.70 10.35
C LEU A 15 5.97 2.13 11.57
N ALA A 16 7.27 2.41 11.70
CA ALA A 16 8.06 1.96 12.84
C ALA A 16 7.53 2.53 14.15
N TYR A 17 7.17 3.82 14.17
CA TYR A 17 6.54 4.44 15.34
C TYR A 17 5.21 3.77 15.69
N ALA A 18 4.35 3.52 14.70
CA ALA A 18 3.08 2.84 14.92
C ALA A 18 3.28 1.42 15.46
N ALA A 19 4.20 0.65 14.87
CA ALA A 19 4.53 -0.71 15.30
C ALA A 19 5.04 -0.76 16.75
N ASP A 20 6.02 0.09 17.09
CA ASP A 20 6.68 0.06 18.40
C ASP A 20 5.86 0.73 19.51
N THR A 21 5.25 1.89 19.21
CA THR A 21 4.59 2.72 20.22
C THR A 21 3.09 2.46 20.33
N ILE A 22 2.38 2.36 19.20
CA ILE A 22 0.92 2.19 19.18
C ILE A 22 0.54 0.71 19.32
N LYS A 23 1.32 -0.20 18.70
CA LYS A 23 1.08 -1.65 18.69
C LYS A 23 -0.34 -2.00 18.23
N PRO A 24 -0.75 -1.54 17.03
CA PRO A 24 -2.12 -1.72 16.58
C PRO A 24 -2.40 -3.19 16.24
N ALA A 25 -3.68 -3.59 16.29
CA ALA A 25 -4.10 -4.93 15.87
C ALA A 25 -3.98 -5.15 14.35
N ALA A 26 -4.00 -4.05 13.58
CA ALA A 26 -3.75 -4.04 12.15
C ALA A 26 -3.22 -2.66 11.74
N MET A 27 -2.41 -2.61 10.69
CA MET A 27 -1.84 -1.38 10.18
C MET A 27 -2.14 -1.24 8.70
N VAL A 28 -2.67 -0.09 8.29
CA VAL A 28 -2.88 0.21 6.88
C VAL A 28 -2.30 1.57 6.56
N ASP A 29 -1.36 1.62 5.64
CA ASP A 29 -0.86 2.88 5.09
C ASP A 29 -1.32 3.08 3.65
N ILE A 30 -1.39 4.34 3.24
CA ILE A 30 -1.84 4.74 1.92
C ILE A 30 -0.87 5.77 1.38
N ALA A 31 -0.40 5.58 0.15
CA ALA A 31 0.42 6.57 -0.52
C ALA A 31 0.28 6.51 -2.03
N THR A 32 0.48 7.65 -2.68
CA THR A 32 0.76 7.73 -4.12
C THR A 32 2.25 7.40 -4.34
N LEU A 33 2.64 6.15 -4.10
CA LEU A 33 4.04 5.81 -3.86
C LEU A 33 4.83 5.51 -5.13
N THR A 34 4.26 4.78 -6.09
CA THR A 34 5.05 4.33 -7.25
C THR A 34 4.36 4.55 -8.59
N GLY A 35 5.10 5.10 -9.56
CA GLY A 35 4.63 5.15 -10.95
C GLY A 35 4.44 3.76 -11.59
N ALA A 36 5.01 2.71 -11.01
CA ALA A 36 4.92 1.36 -11.56
C ALA A 36 3.54 0.74 -11.44
N VAL A 37 2.77 1.01 -10.37
CA VAL A 37 1.40 0.49 -10.28
C VAL A 37 0.50 1.08 -11.36
N LYS A 38 0.74 2.34 -11.77
CA LYS A 38 0.05 2.98 -12.89
C LYS A 38 0.34 2.28 -14.22
N VAL A 39 1.59 1.87 -14.45
CA VAL A 39 1.98 1.11 -15.65
C VAL A 39 1.33 -0.28 -15.66
N ALA A 40 1.24 -0.93 -14.50
CA ALA A 40 0.72 -2.29 -14.39
C ALA A 40 -0.82 -2.37 -14.46
N LEU A 41 -1.54 -1.46 -13.80
CA LEU A 41 -2.99 -1.53 -13.61
C LEU A 41 -3.79 -0.44 -14.34
N GLY A 42 -3.12 0.51 -14.99
CA GLY A 42 -3.78 1.69 -15.56
C GLY A 42 -4.23 2.67 -14.48
N GLN A 43 -5.39 3.32 -14.66
CA GLN A 43 -5.88 4.38 -13.75
C GLN A 43 -7.32 4.14 -13.27
N ARG A 44 -7.74 2.89 -13.15
CA ARG A 44 -9.10 2.52 -12.66
C ARG A 44 -9.10 1.52 -11.51
N LEU A 45 -8.00 0.80 -11.34
CA LEU A 45 -7.83 -0.26 -10.36
C LEU A 45 -6.68 0.12 -9.44
N GLY A 46 -6.94 0.19 -8.13
CA GLY A 46 -5.91 0.46 -7.13
C GLY A 46 -5.00 -0.75 -6.95
N ALA A 47 -3.77 -0.54 -6.47
CA ALA A 47 -2.88 -1.62 -6.07
C ALA A 47 -2.78 -1.66 -4.54
N PHE A 48 -2.66 -2.86 -3.99
CA PHE A 48 -2.29 -2.99 -2.58
C PHE A 48 -1.40 -4.20 -2.34
N PHE A 49 -0.68 -4.16 -1.24
CA PHE A 49 0.17 -5.23 -0.72
C PHE A 49 -0.30 -5.55 0.70
N ALA A 50 -0.13 -6.79 1.13
CA ALA A 50 -0.47 -7.18 2.49
C ALA A 50 0.30 -8.42 2.91
N ASN A 51 0.84 -8.41 4.14
CA ASN A 51 1.57 -9.53 4.73
C ASN A 51 0.63 -10.56 5.40
N ASP A 52 -0.63 -10.20 5.65
CA ASP A 52 -1.67 -11.07 6.21
C ASP A 52 -2.82 -11.29 5.22
N ASP A 53 -3.18 -12.56 5.00
CA ASP A 53 -4.21 -12.95 4.04
C ASP A 53 -5.63 -12.58 4.48
N THR A 54 -5.88 -12.48 5.78
CA THR A 54 -7.18 -12.05 6.31
C THR A 54 -7.38 -10.56 6.09
N LEU A 55 -6.37 -9.74 6.41
CA LEU A 55 -6.38 -8.31 6.12
C LEU A 55 -6.50 -8.05 4.61
N ALA A 56 -5.77 -8.82 3.80
CA ALA A 56 -5.84 -8.70 2.35
C ALA A 56 -7.24 -8.95 1.80
N ARG A 57 -7.94 -9.97 2.31
CA ARG A 57 -9.33 -10.26 1.92
C ARG A 57 -10.27 -9.16 2.39
N ALA A 58 -10.11 -8.65 3.60
CA ALA A 58 -10.95 -7.58 4.14
C ALA A 58 -10.88 -6.32 3.26
N ILE A 59 -9.66 -5.92 2.87
CA ILE A 59 -9.43 -4.77 1.97
C ILE A 59 -10.04 -5.01 0.59
N ALA A 60 -9.82 -6.19 0.00
CA ALA A 60 -10.38 -6.52 -1.32
C ALA A 60 -11.92 -6.47 -1.31
N VAL A 61 -12.55 -7.10 -0.33
CA VAL A 61 -14.02 -7.11 -0.18
C VAL A 61 -14.56 -5.70 0.04
N ALA A 62 -13.90 -4.89 0.88
CA ALA A 62 -14.31 -3.52 1.11
C ALA A 62 -14.15 -2.63 -0.13
N GLY A 63 -13.07 -2.83 -0.89
CA GLY A 63 -12.85 -2.20 -2.19
C GLY A 63 -13.99 -2.50 -3.17
N ASP A 64 -14.32 -3.78 -3.35
CA ASP A 64 -15.42 -4.21 -4.23
C ASP A 64 -16.77 -3.66 -3.78
N ALA A 65 -17.08 -3.73 -2.47
CA ALA A 65 -18.35 -3.25 -1.92
C ALA A 65 -18.52 -1.72 -2.02
N SER A 66 -17.41 -0.98 -2.00
CA SER A 66 -17.40 0.49 -2.01
C SER A 66 -17.30 1.12 -3.42
N GLY A 67 -17.08 0.30 -4.45
CA GLY A 67 -16.80 0.77 -5.81
C GLY A 67 -15.36 1.26 -6.01
N GLU A 68 -14.43 0.85 -5.15
CA GLU A 68 -13.00 1.15 -5.23
C GLU A 68 -12.19 -0.16 -5.32
N PRO A 69 -12.32 -0.91 -6.43
CA PRO A 69 -11.70 -2.23 -6.55
C PRO A 69 -10.18 -2.12 -6.56
N MET A 70 -9.51 -2.94 -5.74
CA MET A 70 -8.05 -2.98 -5.65
C MET A 70 -7.52 -4.37 -5.96
N TRP A 71 -6.33 -4.44 -6.55
CA TRP A 71 -5.66 -5.69 -6.87
C TRP A 71 -4.49 -5.93 -5.92
N ARG A 72 -4.44 -7.13 -5.32
CA ARG A 72 -3.34 -7.52 -4.45
C ARG A 72 -2.10 -7.84 -5.30
N PHE A 73 -1.05 -7.08 -5.09
CA PHE A 73 0.29 -7.37 -5.59
C PHE A 73 1.02 -8.31 -4.61
N PRO A 74 1.97 -9.11 -5.10
CA PRO A 74 2.74 -10.00 -4.24
C PRO A 74 3.81 -9.25 -3.46
N LEU A 75 4.04 -9.66 -2.21
CA LEU A 75 5.27 -9.41 -1.46
C LEU A 75 6.25 -10.55 -1.79
N ALA A 76 6.92 -10.43 -2.94
CA ALA A 76 7.75 -11.51 -3.48
C ALA A 76 9.15 -11.49 -2.84
N ALA A 77 9.41 -12.44 -1.94
CA ALA A 77 10.69 -12.58 -1.22
C ALA A 77 11.93 -12.69 -2.14
N ASP A 78 11.78 -13.18 -3.38
CA ASP A 78 12.85 -13.22 -4.39
C ASP A 78 13.42 -11.83 -4.74
N TYR A 79 12.71 -10.74 -4.37
CA TYR A 79 13.17 -9.37 -4.58
C TYR A 79 13.81 -8.74 -3.35
N GLU A 80 13.87 -9.44 -2.22
CA GLU A 80 14.42 -8.97 -0.95
C GLU A 80 15.90 -8.57 -1.07
N GLU A 81 16.72 -9.42 -1.68
CA GLU A 81 18.15 -9.15 -1.89
C GLU A 81 18.40 -7.88 -2.72
N ARG A 82 17.39 -7.39 -3.47
CA ARG A 82 17.52 -6.15 -4.24
C ARG A 82 17.56 -4.93 -3.34
N LEU A 83 16.98 -5.00 -2.14
CA LEU A 83 17.03 -3.90 -1.16
C LEU A 83 18.43 -3.73 -0.55
N ALA A 84 19.37 -4.67 -0.76
CA ALA A 84 20.69 -4.58 -0.17
C ALA A 84 21.42 -3.29 -0.57
N SER A 85 21.93 -2.57 0.42
CA SER A 85 22.80 -1.42 0.23
C SER A 85 24.26 -1.78 0.51
N LYS A 86 25.19 -1.14 -0.21
CA LYS A 86 26.64 -1.32 0.02
C LYS A 86 27.15 -0.55 1.25
N VAL A 87 26.30 0.29 1.85
CA VAL A 87 26.68 1.24 2.91
C VAL A 87 25.75 1.18 4.11
N ALA A 88 24.46 0.98 3.89
CA ALA A 88 23.42 0.97 4.92
C ALA A 88 22.65 -0.35 4.88
N ASP A 89 21.62 -0.48 5.74
CA ASP A 89 20.83 -1.71 5.81
C ASP A 89 19.93 -1.91 4.58
N ALA A 90 19.45 -0.83 3.96
CA ALA A 90 18.59 -0.90 2.77
C ALA A 90 18.83 0.24 1.76
N ASP A 91 18.54 -0.02 0.49
CA ASP A 91 18.45 0.96 -0.60
C ASP A 91 17.00 1.32 -0.89
N ASN A 92 16.66 2.61 -0.81
CA ASN A 92 15.33 3.12 -1.10
C ASN A 92 14.94 3.09 -2.58
N ALA A 93 15.85 2.77 -3.52
CA ALA A 93 15.53 2.78 -4.95
C ALA A 93 16.35 1.75 -5.77
N PRO A 94 16.12 0.44 -5.58
CA PRO A 94 16.90 -0.63 -6.23
C PRO A 94 16.57 -0.87 -7.72
N GLY A 95 15.71 -0.03 -8.32
CA GLY A 95 15.44 0.03 -9.75
C GLY A 95 14.41 -0.98 -10.29
N SER A 96 14.64 -2.29 -10.13
CA SER A 96 13.76 -3.32 -10.71
C SER A 96 12.55 -3.62 -9.82
N ALA A 97 11.41 -3.94 -10.44
CA ALA A 97 10.13 -4.19 -9.76
C ALA A 97 9.81 -3.13 -8.68
N PRO A 98 9.79 -1.83 -9.03
CA PRO A 98 9.83 -0.75 -8.05
C PRO A 98 8.58 -0.64 -7.17
N ALA A 99 7.43 -1.19 -7.59
CA ALA A 99 6.25 -1.33 -6.74
C ALA A 99 6.47 -2.38 -5.63
N ILE A 100 6.93 -3.58 -6.00
CA ILE A 100 7.15 -4.67 -5.05
C ILE A 100 8.31 -4.33 -4.10
N THR A 101 9.42 -3.80 -4.62
CA THR A 101 10.55 -3.42 -3.76
C THR A 101 10.22 -2.22 -2.87
N ALA A 102 9.29 -1.32 -3.26
CA ALA A 102 8.80 -0.29 -2.35
C ALA A 102 7.98 -0.88 -1.20
N ALA A 103 7.10 -1.84 -1.50
CA ALA A 103 6.30 -2.51 -0.48
C ALA A 103 7.17 -3.35 0.47
N LEU A 104 8.12 -4.15 -0.04
CA LEU A 104 9.08 -4.88 0.79
C LEU A 104 9.90 -3.95 1.69
N PHE A 105 10.35 -2.80 1.16
CA PHE A 105 11.03 -1.79 1.96
C PHE A 105 10.17 -1.32 3.15
N LEU A 106 8.88 -1.07 2.93
CA LEU A 106 7.95 -0.64 3.98
C LEU A 106 7.59 -1.76 4.97
N GLU A 107 7.47 -3.00 4.49
CA GLU A 107 7.12 -4.17 5.30
C GLU A 107 8.07 -4.36 6.49
N HIS A 108 9.37 -4.10 6.30
CA HIS A 108 10.34 -4.15 7.40
C HIS A 108 10.01 -3.23 8.58
N PHE A 109 9.38 -2.09 8.31
CA PHE A 109 9.03 -1.11 9.34
C PHE A 109 7.67 -1.38 9.98
N ALA A 110 6.82 -2.21 9.37
CA ALA A 110 5.60 -2.73 9.97
C ALA A 110 5.87 -3.87 10.97
N GLY A 111 7.00 -4.59 10.80
CA GLY A 111 7.38 -5.70 11.68
C GLY A 111 6.38 -6.85 11.63
N ASP A 112 6.03 -7.40 12.79
CA ASP A 112 5.09 -8.54 12.91
C ASP A 112 3.61 -8.12 12.87
N VAL A 113 3.30 -6.83 12.70
CA VAL A 113 1.91 -6.35 12.69
C VAL A 113 1.22 -6.77 11.37
N PRO A 114 -0.03 -7.28 11.41
CA PRO A 114 -0.83 -7.45 10.21
C PRO A 114 -0.95 -6.12 9.46
N TRP A 115 -0.33 -6.05 8.29
CA TRP A 115 -0.08 -4.80 7.58
C TRP A 115 -0.51 -4.87 6.12
N ALA A 116 -1.03 -3.75 5.63
CA ALA A 116 -1.29 -3.53 4.22
C ALA A 116 -0.87 -2.14 3.76
N HIS A 117 -0.26 -2.09 2.58
CA HIS A 117 0.09 -0.86 1.88
C HIS A 117 -0.80 -0.67 0.66
N LEU A 118 -1.51 0.44 0.59
CA LEU A 118 -2.33 0.83 -0.56
C LEU A 118 -1.54 1.82 -1.41
N ASP A 119 -1.02 1.35 -2.55
CA ASP A 119 -0.38 2.22 -3.54
C ASP A 119 -1.44 2.75 -4.50
N VAL A 120 -1.89 3.97 -4.22
CA VAL A 120 -2.96 4.66 -4.97
C VAL A 120 -2.42 5.61 -6.04
N ALA A 121 -1.13 5.53 -6.39
CA ALA A 121 -0.54 6.40 -7.42
C ALA A 121 -1.23 6.28 -8.79
N SER A 122 -1.80 5.12 -9.11
CA SER A 122 -2.56 4.88 -10.34
C SER A 122 -3.90 5.63 -10.38
N VAL A 123 -4.60 5.67 -9.25
CA VAL A 123 -6.02 6.03 -9.13
C VAL A 123 -6.25 7.33 -8.38
N GLY A 124 -5.22 7.91 -7.77
CA GLY A 124 -5.29 9.17 -7.02
C GLY A 124 -5.73 10.36 -7.86
N ASP A 125 -5.42 10.35 -9.16
CA ASP A 125 -5.85 11.36 -10.13
C ASP A 125 -6.54 10.74 -11.35
N SER A 126 -7.74 11.20 -11.66
CA SER A 126 -8.49 10.81 -12.86
C SER A 126 -8.10 11.72 -14.03
N PRO A 127 -7.73 11.17 -15.21
CA PRO A 127 -7.34 11.98 -16.37
C PRO A 127 -8.54 12.61 -17.11
N SER A 128 -9.76 12.22 -16.75
CA SER A 128 -11.00 12.76 -17.30
C SER A 128 -12.16 12.45 -16.37
N GLU A 129 -13.28 13.12 -16.55
CA GLU A 129 -14.56 12.71 -15.98
C GLU A 129 -14.87 11.25 -16.33
N SER A 130 -15.44 10.49 -15.39
CA SER A 130 -15.97 9.15 -15.62
C SER A 130 -16.76 8.65 -14.43
N TYR A 131 -18.02 8.30 -14.67
CA TYR A 131 -18.95 7.89 -13.62
C TYR A 131 -18.98 8.93 -12.48
N GLU A 132 -18.61 8.53 -11.27
CA GLU A 132 -18.57 9.40 -10.11
C GLU A 132 -17.25 10.19 -9.94
N TRP A 133 -16.25 9.98 -10.80
CA TRP A 133 -14.98 10.71 -10.73
C TRP A 133 -14.98 11.94 -11.61
N SER A 134 -14.57 13.06 -11.01
CA SER A 134 -14.16 14.24 -11.75
C SER A 134 -12.69 14.20 -12.17
N GLU A 135 -12.34 14.94 -13.22
CA GLU A 135 -10.96 15.14 -13.64
C GLU A 135 -10.15 15.76 -12.47
N GLY A 136 -8.99 15.15 -12.19
CA GLY A 136 -8.14 15.51 -11.05
C GLY A 136 -8.31 14.57 -9.84
N PRO A 137 -8.11 15.08 -8.61
CA PRO A 137 -8.01 14.24 -7.42
C PRO A 137 -9.30 13.47 -7.11
N THR A 138 -9.18 12.15 -6.96
CA THR A 138 -10.35 11.25 -6.81
C THR A 138 -10.73 10.97 -5.37
N GLY A 139 -9.81 11.15 -4.42
CA GLY A 139 -10.00 10.71 -3.03
C GLY A 139 -10.08 9.18 -2.87
N TYR A 140 -9.59 8.42 -3.85
CA TYR A 140 -9.62 6.96 -3.88
C TYR A 140 -9.08 6.36 -2.57
N SER A 141 -9.64 5.22 -2.15
CA SER A 141 -9.42 4.46 -0.90
C SER A 141 -10.24 4.94 0.30
N ALA A 142 -10.75 6.17 0.29
CA ALA A 142 -11.55 6.67 1.42
C ALA A 142 -12.82 5.84 1.63
N ARG A 143 -13.53 5.45 0.55
CA ARG A 143 -14.75 4.64 0.67
C ARG A 143 -14.40 3.20 1.05
N ALA A 144 -13.35 2.63 0.48
CA ALA A 144 -12.88 1.28 0.84
C ALA A 144 -12.53 1.20 2.34
N LEU A 145 -11.75 2.13 2.86
CA LEU A 145 -11.38 2.15 4.27
C LEU A 145 -12.58 2.35 5.20
N LEU A 146 -13.47 3.30 4.88
CA LEU A 146 -14.68 3.51 5.69
C LEU A 146 -15.61 2.29 5.64
N THR A 147 -15.67 1.60 4.52
CA THR A 147 -16.47 0.36 4.36
C THR A 147 -15.89 -0.77 5.21
N TRP A 148 -14.57 -0.93 5.23
CA TRP A 148 -13.90 -1.90 6.10
C TRP A 148 -14.08 -1.56 7.58
N LEU A 149 -13.68 -0.35 8.00
CA LEU A 149 -13.74 0.08 9.40
C LEU A 149 -15.16 0.18 9.95
N GLY A 150 -16.14 0.45 9.08
CA GLY A 150 -17.56 0.49 9.43
C GLY A 150 -18.26 -0.87 9.42
N SER A 151 -17.55 -1.96 9.07
CA SER A 151 -18.11 -3.30 9.13
C SER A 151 -18.36 -3.76 10.59
N PRO A 152 -19.24 -4.76 10.83
CA PRO A 152 -19.57 -5.18 12.19
C PRO A 152 -18.37 -5.69 13.01
N ASP A 153 -17.39 -6.32 12.37
CA ASP A 153 -16.15 -6.79 13.01
C ASP A 153 -14.94 -6.58 12.07
N PRO A 154 -14.35 -5.37 12.06
CA PRO A 154 -13.26 -5.04 11.13
C PRO A 154 -11.96 -5.80 11.41
N LEU A 155 -11.84 -6.43 12.58
CA LEU A 155 -10.67 -7.20 12.99
C LEU A 155 -10.91 -8.71 12.97
N GLU A 156 -12.04 -9.15 12.43
CA GLU A 156 -12.42 -10.57 12.41
C GLU A 156 -11.31 -11.43 11.78
N GLY A 157 -10.74 -12.32 12.59
CA GLY A 157 -9.72 -13.28 12.14
C GLY A 157 -8.29 -12.74 12.05
N LEU A 158 -8.05 -11.46 12.35
CA LEU A 158 -6.71 -10.92 12.54
C LEU A 158 -6.15 -11.39 13.89
N ARG A 159 -4.86 -11.75 13.94
CA ARG A 159 -4.17 -12.22 15.14
C ARG A 159 -2.89 -11.44 15.36
#